data_AF-G4FKM1-F1
#
_entry.id   AF-G4FKM1-F1
#
_cell.length_a   1.000
_cell.length_b   1.000
_cell.length_c   1.000
_cell.angle_alpha   90.00
_cell.angle_beta   90.00
_cell.angle_gamma   90.00
#
_symmetry.space_group_name_H-M   'P 1'
#
loop_
_entity.id
_entity.type
_entity.pdbx_description
1 polymer ?
#
loop_
_entity_poly.entity_id
_entity_poly.type
_entity_poly.pdbx_seq_one_letter_code
_entity_poly.pdbx_strand_id
1 'polypeptide(L)'
;MGKIAEALRANLRSVAASDARALRAIDQELKAATAGLEAASAPLSGRVDRKALLGKGTFKQQTVGTLKRLCKENGIRGYSKLKKADLCQALNDQGVQAPPPPLDSFSKKELVAMLKTLLELP
;
A
#
# COMPACT_ATOMS: atom_id res chain seq x y z
N MET A 1 -61.83 11.99 23.94
CA MET A 1 -60.38 12.34 24.01
C MET A 1 -59.47 11.46 23.13
N GLY A 2 -59.83 10.21 22.76
CA GLY A 2 -58.91 9.28 22.06
C GLY A 2 -58.62 9.57 20.57
N LYS A 3 -59.58 10.11 19.81
CA LYS A 3 -59.46 10.29 18.34
C LYS A 3 -58.35 11.26 17.93
N ILE A 4 -58.15 12.34 18.67
CA ILE A 4 -57.09 13.34 18.41
C ILE A 4 -55.72 12.73 18.68
N ALA A 5 -55.59 11.98 19.78
CA ALA A 5 -54.34 11.28 20.11
C ALA A 5 -53.99 10.19 19.09
N GLU A 6 -54.98 9.51 18.52
CA GLU A 6 -54.79 8.51 17.48
C GLU A 6 -54.39 9.14 16.13
N ALA A 7 -55.05 10.23 15.74
CA ALA A 7 -54.68 11.01 14.56
C ALA A 7 -53.25 11.57 14.65
N LEU A 8 -52.85 12.06 15.83
CA LEU A 8 -51.48 12.54 16.05
C LEU A 8 -50.45 11.40 15.91
N ARG A 9 -50.73 10.23 16.49
CA ARG A 9 -49.85 9.05 16.34
C ARG A 9 -49.73 8.59 14.89
N ALA A 10 -50.83 8.61 14.13
CA ALA A 10 -50.82 8.27 12.72
C ALA A 10 -49.96 9.25 11.90
N ASN A 11 -50.08 10.56 12.18
CA ASN A 11 -49.29 11.59 11.52
C ASN A 11 -47.79 11.43 11.83
N LEU A 12 -47.43 11.25 13.09
CA LEU A 12 -46.03 11.02 13.50
C LEU A 12 -45.43 9.79 12.84
N ARG A 13 -46.18 8.68 12.69
CA ARG A 13 -45.73 7.50 11.95
C ARG A 13 -45.50 7.79 10.47
N SER A 14 -46.39 8.56 9.85
CA SER A 14 -46.26 8.96 8.44
C SER A 14 -45.03 9.83 8.21
N VAL A 15 -44.76 10.78 9.11
CA VAL A 15 -43.57 11.64 9.06
C VAL A 15 -42.30 10.81 9.22
N ALA A 16 -42.23 9.96 10.26
CA ALA A 16 -41.07 9.08 10.47
C ALA A 16 -40.81 8.14 9.28
N ALA A 17 -41.86 7.62 8.64
CA ALA A 17 -41.75 6.81 7.43
C ALA A 17 -41.29 7.62 6.20
N SER A 18 -41.62 8.91 6.13
CA SER A 18 -41.13 9.82 5.10
C SER A 18 -39.64 10.09 5.29
N ASP A 19 -39.22 10.42 6.51
CA ASP A 19 -37.82 10.72 6.84
C ASP A 19 -36.93 9.50 6.59
N ALA A 20 -37.39 8.31 7.00
CA ALA A 20 -36.69 7.06 6.73
C ALA A 20 -36.59 6.71 5.23
N ARG A 21 -37.47 7.25 4.37
CA ARG A 21 -37.34 7.11 2.91
C ARG A 21 -36.34 8.10 2.36
N ALA A 22 -36.36 9.35 2.83
CA ALA A 22 -35.42 10.39 2.42
C ALA A 22 -33.96 10.00 2.73
N LEU A 23 -33.70 9.50 3.95
CA LEU A 23 -32.36 9.04 4.33
C LEU A 23 -31.86 7.88 3.45
N ARG A 24 -32.73 6.91 3.13
CA ARG A 24 -32.38 5.81 2.22
C ARG A 24 -32.10 6.27 0.80
N ALA A 25 -32.80 7.28 0.31
CA ALA A 25 -32.55 7.85 -1.01
C ALA A 25 -31.17 8.53 -1.05
N ILE A 26 -30.83 9.31 -0.02
CA ILE A 26 -29.50 9.93 0.13
C ILE A 26 -28.41 8.85 0.21
N ASP A 27 -28.60 7.79 1.01
CA ASP A 27 -27.65 6.68 1.09
C ASP A 27 -27.45 5.99 -0.27
N GLN A 28 -28.51 5.82 -1.05
CA GLN A 28 -28.44 5.23 -2.39
C GLN A 28 -27.69 6.13 -3.38
N GLU A 29 -27.94 7.44 -3.36
CA GLU A 29 -27.22 8.41 -4.17
C GLU A 29 -25.74 8.47 -3.81
N LEU A 30 -25.42 8.51 -2.51
CA LEU A 30 -24.04 8.44 -2.04
C LEU A 30 -23.37 7.15 -2.48
N LYS A 31 -24.04 6.00 -2.33
CA LYS A 31 -23.50 4.71 -2.75
C LYS A 31 -23.27 4.66 -4.26
N ALA A 32 -24.18 5.21 -5.07
CA ALA A 32 -24.02 5.29 -6.52
C ALA A 32 -22.86 6.20 -6.91
N ALA A 33 -22.71 7.36 -6.27
CA ALA A 33 -21.59 8.28 -6.49
C ALA A 33 -20.25 7.64 -6.10
N THR A 34 -20.21 6.88 -4.99
CA THR A 34 -18.99 6.19 -4.54
C THR A 34 -18.65 4.93 -5.32
N ALA A 35 -19.64 4.24 -5.90
CA ALA A 35 -19.39 3.03 -6.70
C ALA A 35 -18.50 3.30 -7.92
N GLY A 36 -18.58 4.50 -8.51
CA GLY A 36 -17.68 4.93 -9.58
C GLY A 36 -16.23 5.13 -9.11
N LEU A 37 -16.03 5.55 -7.85
CA LEU A 37 -14.71 5.67 -7.23
C LEU A 37 -14.10 4.30 -6.90
N GLU A 38 -14.92 3.37 -6.39
CA GLU A 38 -14.51 2.00 -6.09
C GLU A 38 -14.06 1.22 -7.34
N ALA A 39 -14.72 1.46 -8.48
CA ALA A 39 -14.31 0.89 -9.77
C ALA A 39 -12.97 1.45 -10.27
N ALA A 40 -12.65 2.71 -9.97
CA ALA A 40 -11.36 3.34 -10.28
C ALA A 40 -10.24 2.94 -9.30
N SER A 41 -10.59 2.52 -8.09
CA SER A 41 -9.66 1.94 -7.11
C SER A 41 -9.51 0.42 -7.26
N ALA A 42 -9.80 -0.13 -8.44
CA ALA A 42 -9.49 -1.52 -8.74
C ALA A 42 -8.07 -1.81 -8.25
N PRO A 43 -7.87 -2.81 -7.36
CA PRO A 43 -6.54 -3.13 -6.88
C PRO A 43 -5.68 -3.40 -8.10
N LEU A 44 -4.47 -2.80 -8.15
CA LEU A 44 -3.48 -3.08 -9.18
C LEU A 44 -3.45 -4.59 -9.41
N SER A 45 -4.08 -5.03 -10.50
CA SER A 45 -4.28 -6.45 -10.80
C SER A 45 -2.92 -6.98 -11.20
N GLY A 46 -2.23 -7.53 -10.21
CA GLY A 46 -0.86 -7.93 -10.39
C GLY A 46 -0.21 -8.01 -9.04
N ARG A 47 -0.20 -9.21 -8.46
CA ARG A 47 0.75 -9.55 -7.40
C ARG A 47 2.13 -9.61 -8.06
N VAL A 48 2.65 -8.45 -8.47
CA VAL A 48 3.93 -8.41 -9.16
C VAL A 48 5.01 -8.63 -8.12
N ASP A 49 5.86 -9.62 -8.37
CA ASP A 49 6.97 -9.92 -7.49
C ASP A 49 7.91 -8.71 -7.44
N ARG A 50 7.77 -7.91 -6.37
CA ARG A 50 8.55 -6.67 -6.16
C ARG A 50 10.06 -6.92 -6.23
N LYS A 51 10.48 -8.11 -5.79
CA LYS A 51 11.89 -8.56 -5.88
C LYS A 51 12.32 -8.83 -7.33
N ALA A 52 11.42 -9.35 -8.17
CA ALA A 52 11.71 -9.57 -9.59
C ALA A 52 11.78 -8.24 -10.35
N LEU A 53 10.90 -7.29 -10.04
CA LEU A 53 10.89 -5.95 -10.65
C LEU A 53 12.15 -5.14 -10.35
N LEU A 54 12.57 -5.12 -9.07
CA LEU A 54 13.73 -4.34 -8.64
C LEU A 54 15.06 -5.02 -9.02
N GLY A 55 15.02 -6.29 -9.41
CA GLY A 55 16.19 -7.06 -9.81
C GLY A 55 17.14 -7.42 -8.66
N LYS A 56 18.30 -7.97 -9.02
CA LYS A 56 19.37 -8.32 -8.07
C LYS A 56 20.12 -7.05 -7.68
N GLY A 57 20.00 -6.65 -6.42
CA GLY A 57 20.76 -5.51 -5.91
C GLY A 57 22.22 -5.86 -5.60
N THR A 58 23.02 -4.84 -5.31
CA THR A 58 24.38 -5.00 -4.79
C THR A 58 24.52 -4.34 -3.42
N PHE A 59 25.35 -4.92 -2.54
CA PHE A 59 25.65 -4.33 -1.23
C PHE A 59 26.25 -2.92 -1.34
N LYS A 60 26.91 -2.58 -2.46
CA LYS A 60 27.48 -1.24 -2.67
C LYS A 60 26.43 -0.13 -2.72
N GLN A 61 25.21 -0.44 -3.17
CA GLN A 61 24.09 0.50 -3.27
C GLN A 61 23.34 0.66 -1.93
N GLN A 62 23.64 -0.19 -0.94
CA GLN A 62 22.99 -0.13 0.36
C GLN A 62 23.65 0.90 1.28
N THR A 63 22.87 1.39 2.24
CA THR A 63 23.38 2.27 3.29
C THR A 63 24.17 1.47 4.33
N VAL A 64 25.07 2.12 5.06
CA VAL A 64 25.84 1.48 6.15
C VAL A 64 24.90 0.92 7.23
N GLY A 65 23.78 1.59 7.49
CA GLY A 65 22.76 1.11 8.43
C GLY A 65 22.14 -0.21 7.98
N THR A 66 21.75 -0.32 6.71
CA THR A 66 21.22 -1.57 6.13
C THR A 66 22.25 -2.69 6.17
N LEU A 67 23.52 -2.41 5.82
CA LEU A 67 24.59 -3.40 5.85
C LEU A 67 24.85 -3.92 7.28
N LYS A 68 24.90 -3.05 8.28
CA LYS A 68 25.04 -3.47 9.70
C LYS A 68 23.85 -4.30 10.17
N ARG A 69 22.63 -3.97 9.72
CA ARG A 69 21.43 -4.75 10.03
C ARG A 69 21.52 -6.16 9.42
N LEU A 70 21.92 -6.26 8.16
CA LEU A 70 22.14 -7.54 7.49
C LEU A 70 23.23 -8.37 8.18
N CYS A 71 24.34 -7.75 8.60
CA CYS A 71 25.36 -8.45 9.38
C CYS A 71 24.80 -9.02 10.68
N LYS A 72 23.95 -8.27 11.38
CA LYS A 72 23.27 -8.74 12.61
C LYS A 72 22.31 -9.89 12.32
N GLU A 73 21.47 -9.77 11.29
CA GLU A 73 20.48 -10.78 10.88
C GLU A 73 21.16 -12.10 10.46
N ASN A 74 22.36 -12.03 9.87
CA ASN A 74 23.14 -13.20 9.44
C ASN A 74 24.19 -13.65 10.46
N GLY A 75 24.14 -13.15 11.70
CA GLY A 75 24.99 -13.62 12.80
C GLY A 75 26.48 -13.24 12.69
N ILE A 76 26.84 -12.30 11.81
CA ILE A 76 28.20 -11.82 11.64
C ILE A 76 28.59 -11.00 12.89
N ARG A 77 29.75 -11.30 13.50
CA ARG A 77 30.27 -10.60 14.68
C ARG A 77 31.32 -9.56 14.28
N GLY A 78 31.54 -8.55 15.13
CA GLY A 78 32.56 -7.52 14.89
C GLY A 78 32.18 -6.44 13.86
N TYR A 79 30.97 -6.50 13.28
CA TYR A 79 30.51 -5.58 12.24
C TYR A 79 30.41 -4.10 12.66
N SER A 80 30.35 -3.79 13.96
CA SER A 80 30.10 -2.43 14.44
C SER A 80 31.21 -1.44 14.07
N LYS A 81 32.45 -1.93 13.96
CA LYS A 81 33.67 -1.16 13.63
C LYS A 81 34.06 -1.23 12.15
N LEU A 82 33.42 -2.09 11.36
CA LEU A 82 33.76 -2.31 9.96
C LEU A 82 33.32 -1.12 9.08
N LYS A 83 34.16 -0.78 8.10
CA LYS A 83 33.82 0.22 7.08
C LYS A 83 32.88 -0.41 6.04
N LYS A 84 32.28 0.43 5.18
CA LYS A 84 31.32 -0.03 4.17
C LYS A 84 31.88 -1.14 3.27
N ALA A 85 33.14 -1.03 2.85
CA ALA A 85 33.79 -2.05 2.03
C ALA A 85 33.91 -3.41 2.75
N ASP A 86 34.38 -3.39 4.00
CA ASP A 86 34.56 -4.60 4.82
C ASP A 86 33.21 -5.24 5.18
N LEU A 87 32.18 -4.43 5.41
CA LEU A 87 30.81 -4.94 5.61
C LEU A 87 30.29 -5.68 4.37
N CYS A 88 30.52 -5.13 3.17
CA CYS A 88 30.13 -5.78 1.92
C CYS A 88 30.90 -7.10 1.72
N GLN A 89 32.20 -7.15 2.05
CA GLN A 89 33.00 -8.37 1.97
C GLN A 89 32.48 -9.43 2.94
N ALA A 90 32.29 -9.09 4.21
CA ALA A 90 31.78 -10.03 5.21
C ALA A 90 30.42 -10.64 4.82
N LEU A 91 29.54 -9.85 4.18
CA LEU A 91 28.25 -10.33 3.69
C LEU A 91 28.40 -11.25 2.45
N ASN A 92 29.34 -10.94 1.55
CA ASN A 92 29.64 -11.80 0.40
C ASN A 92 30.26 -13.14 0.83
N ASP A 93 31.18 -13.11 1.80
CA ASP A 93 31.88 -14.30 2.30
C ASP A 93 30.91 -15.28 2.96
N GLN A 94 29.85 -14.77 3.59
CA GLN A 94 28.77 -15.56 4.18
C GLN A 94 27.68 -15.97 3.16
N GLY A 95 27.86 -15.65 1.87
CA GLY A 95 26.90 -16.01 0.82
C GLY A 95 25.54 -15.34 0.97
N VAL A 96 25.45 -14.22 1.70
CA VAL A 96 24.20 -13.52 1.95
C VAL A 96 23.69 -12.94 0.63
N GLN A 97 22.42 -13.17 0.30
CA GLN A 97 21.82 -12.58 -0.89
C GLN A 97 21.66 -11.07 -0.70
N ALA A 98 22.25 -10.29 -1.60
CA ALA A 98 22.12 -8.85 -1.56
C ALA A 98 20.65 -8.42 -1.70
N PRO A 99 20.16 -7.51 -0.85
CA PRO A 99 18.81 -6.98 -0.97
C PRO A 99 18.68 -6.21 -2.29
N PRO A 100 17.45 -6.09 -2.84
CA PRO A 100 17.19 -5.31 -4.03
C PRO A 100 17.67 -3.86 -3.90
N PRO A 101 17.97 -3.18 -5.01
CA PRO A 101 18.43 -1.79 -5.00
C PRO A 101 17.41 -0.89 -4.29
N PRO A 102 17.87 0.16 -3.58
CA PRO A 102 16.95 1.15 -3.02
C PRO A 102 16.25 1.93 -4.15
N LEU A 103 15.01 2.35 -3.92
CA LEU A 103 14.21 3.08 -4.92
C LEU A 103 14.90 4.38 -5.36
N ASP A 104 15.60 5.04 -4.44
CA ASP A 104 16.33 6.29 -4.71
C ASP A 104 17.52 6.12 -5.67
N SER A 105 17.96 4.88 -5.92
CA SER A 105 19.06 4.61 -6.86
C SER A 105 18.62 4.58 -8.32
N PHE A 106 17.32 4.46 -8.59
CA PHE A 106 16.80 4.42 -9.94
C PHE A 106 16.61 5.84 -10.50
N SER A 107 16.98 6.02 -11.76
CA SER A 107 16.67 7.24 -12.50
C SER A 107 15.17 7.36 -12.74
N LYS A 108 14.69 8.60 -12.97
CA LYS A 108 13.31 8.85 -13.35
C LYS A 108 12.87 8.03 -14.57
N LYS A 109 13.77 7.83 -15.54
CA LYS A 109 13.49 7.03 -16.74
C LYS A 109 13.23 5.57 -16.40
N GLU A 110 14.05 4.99 -15.54
CA GLU A 110 13.90 3.59 -15.10
C GLU A 110 12.63 3.40 -14.28
N LEU A 111 12.35 4.32 -13.35
CA LEU A 111 11.10 4.28 -12.56
C LEU A 111 9.86 4.37 -13.44
N VAL A 112 9.87 5.24 -14.46
CA VAL A 112 8.78 5.36 -15.43
C VAL A 112 8.63 4.08 -16.25
N ALA A 113 9.74 3.48 -16.71
CA ALA A 113 9.68 2.22 -17.45
C ALA A 113 9.08 1.08 -16.60
N MET A 114 9.48 0.97 -15.33
CA MET A 114 8.90 -0.01 -14.41
C MET A 114 7.41 0.23 -14.17
N LEU A 115 6.99 1.48 -14.00
CA LEU A 115 5.58 1.87 -13.86
C LEU A 115 4.77 1.51 -15.10
N LYS A 116 5.31 1.73 -16.29
CA LYS A 116 4.67 1.31 -17.54
C LYS A 116 4.47 -0.20 -17.60
N THR A 117 5.48 -0.97 -17.22
CA THR A 117 5.37 -2.44 -17.14
C THR A 117 4.31 -2.88 -16.14
N LEU A 118 4.22 -2.22 -14.97
CA LEU A 118 3.23 -2.51 -13.93
C LEU A 118 1.80 -2.17 -14.35
N LEU A 119 1.62 -1.12 -15.14
CA LEU A 119 0.32 -0.61 -15.57
C LEU A 119 -0.06 -1.11 -16.97
N GLU A 120 0.74 -2.00 -17.57
CA GLU A 120 0.56 -2.50 -18.94
C GLU A 120 0.45 -1.36 -19.98
N LEU A 121 1.16 -0.25 -19.74
CA LEU A 121 1.15 0.95 -20.60
C LEU A 121 2.27 0.86 -21.66
N PRO A 122 2.04 1.33 -22.91
CA PRO A 122 3.06 1.42 -23.95
C PRO A 122 4.13 2.48 -23.64
#